data_AF-A0A437MPZ5-F1
#
_entry.id   AF-A0A437MPZ5-F1
#
_cell.length_a   1.000
_cell.length_b   1.000
_cell.length_c   1.000
_cell.angle_alpha   90.00
_cell.angle_beta   90.00
_cell.angle_gamma   90.00
#
_symmetry.space_group_name_H-M   'P 1'
#
loop_
_entity.id
_entity.type
_entity.pdbx_description
1 polymer ?
#
loop_
_entity_poly.entity_id
_entity_poly.type
_entity_poly.pdbx_seq_one_letter_code
_entity_poly.pdbx_strand_id
1 'polypeptide(L)'
;MTTQLYEQHELPLADIARLGLSNNKGINLQETDLQALLAGRRTGIIRLENLQAEGVHIPALDAKLSVQPASDGSLELRIHPIYKEAPYPEYLTDVEAEKLQRGDTVNISKTIFRDNSPLDILVEFDRETNEFIITDTDKIIIPETVNNQPLTYEQKEHYRKGKEVQLNDETTIQFTGTDRQGVRSNKLALVASIIVDGGVSFMLYKGLEALFNKPGHNKEEAKEHQKTYGQQLAR
;
A
#
# COMPACT_ATOMS: atom_id res chain seq x y z
N MET A 1 -7.51 -0.45 -4.92
CA MET A 1 -6.11 -0.62 -5.35
C MET A 1 -5.56 -1.88 -4.70
N THR A 2 -5.76 -3.01 -5.35
CA THR A 2 -5.29 -4.30 -4.85
C THR A 2 -3.94 -4.53 -5.53
N THR A 3 -2.87 -4.37 -4.77
CA THR A 3 -1.51 -4.64 -5.24
C THR A 3 -1.01 -5.72 -4.34
N GLN A 4 -0.90 -6.94 -4.83
CA GLN A 4 -0.51 -8.07 -4.01
C GLN A 4 0.99 -8.34 -4.19
N LEU A 5 1.80 -7.99 -3.18
CA LEU A 5 3.24 -8.31 -3.17
C LEU A 5 3.51 -9.72 -2.67
N TYR A 6 2.66 -10.21 -1.78
CA TYR A 6 2.82 -11.49 -1.10
C TYR A 6 1.56 -12.33 -1.26
N GLU A 7 1.73 -13.64 -1.30
CA GLU A 7 0.66 -14.61 -1.22
C GLU A 7 0.26 -14.87 0.23
N GLN A 8 -1.01 -15.23 0.45
CA GLN A 8 -1.51 -15.47 1.80
C GLN A 8 -0.77 -16.58 2.55
N HIS A 9 -0.23 -17.57 1.83
CA HIS A 9 0.54 -18.66 2.43
C HIS A 9 1.95 -18.25 2.86
N GLU A 10 2.44 -17.08 2.42
CA GLU A 10 3.73 -16.51 2.84
C GLU A 10 3.62 -15.75 4.16
N LEU A 11 2.40 -15.39 4.58
CA LEU A 11 2.19 -14.67 5.84
C LEU A 11 2.65 -15.51 7.05
N PRO A 12 3.23 -14.88 8.07
CA PRO A 12 3.70 -15.56 9.28
C PRO A 12 2.52 -15.99 10.17
N LEU A 13 1.87 -17.10 9.80
CA LEU A 13 0.65 -17.59 10.45
C LEU A 13 0.84 -17.85 11.95
N ALA A 14 2.02 -18.30 12.36
CA ALA A 14 2.32 -18.53 13.77
C ALA A 14 2.26 -17.23 14.60
N ASP A 15 2.76 -16.12 14.07
CA ASP A 15 2.75 -14.84 14.77
C ASP A 15 1.36 -14.21 14.73
N ILE A 16 0.66 -14.30 13.59
CA ILE A 16 -0.75 -13.89 13.48
C ILE A 16 -1.62 -14.65 14.50
N ALA A 17 -1.36 -15.94 14.70
CA ALA A 17 -2.05 -16.75 15.69
C ALA A 17 -1.74 -16.32 17.14
N ARG A 18 -0.48 -15.99 17.44
CA ARG A 18 -0.07 -15.46 18.76
C ARG A 18 -0.76 -14.13 19.10
N LEU A 19 -1.12 -13.35 18.08
CA LEU A 19 -1.90 -12.11 18.25
C LEU A 19 -3.42 -12.33 18.37
N GLY A 20 -3.90 -13.58 18.35
CA GLY A 20 -5.32 -13.89 18.36
C GLY A 20 -6.04 -13.57 17.05
N LEU A 21 -5.29 -13.31 15.97
CA LEU A 21 -5.80 -12.90 14.67
C LEU A 21 -5.95 -14.10 13.72
N SER A 22 -6.02 -15.32 14.25
CA SER A 22 -6.36 -16.51 13.50
C SER A 22 -7.23 -17.45 14.32
N ASN A 23 -8.03 -18.26 13.63
CA ASN A 23 -8.84 -19.32 14.21
C ASN A 23 -8.91 -20.52 13.24
N ASN A 24 -9.74 -21.51 13.55
CA ASN A 24 -9.90 -22.73 12.74
C ASN A 24 -10.41 -22.46 11.31
N LYS A 25 -10.88 -21.25 11.00
CA LYS A 25 -11.34 -20.82 9.67
C LYS A 25 -10.30 -20.00 8.90
N GLY A 26 -9.12 -19.74 9.50
CA GLY A 26 -8.05 -18.96 8.90
C GLY A 26 -7.80 -17.64 9.63
N ILE A 27 -7.28 -16.65 8.90
CA ILE A 27 -6.92 -15.33 9.42
C ILE A 27 -8.22 -14.55 9.72
N ASN A 28 -8.32 -14.01 10.93
CA ASN A 28 -9.42 -13.20 11.42
C ASN A 28 -9.07 -11.70 11.33
N LEU A 29 -8.98 -11.20 10.09
CA LEU A 29 -8.75 -9.79 9.79
C LEU A 29 -9.86 -9.27 8.89
N GLN A 30 -10.10 -7.94 8.92
CA GLN A 30 -10.92 -7.33 7.88
C GLN A 30 -10.24 -7.54 6.53
N GLU A 31 -11.02 -7.75 5.47
CA GLU A 31 -10.48 -7.93 4.12
C GLU A 31 -9.52 -6.80 3.74
N THR A 32 -9.84 -5.55 4.09
CA THR A 32 -8.98 -4.40 3.81
C THR A 32 -7.65 -4.42 4.58
N ASP A 33 -7.57 -5.06 5.75
CA ASP A 33 -6.30 -5.28 6.47
C ASP A 33 -5.48 -6.37 5.83
N LEU A 34 -6.13 -7.50 5.50
CA LEU A 34 -5.45 -8.62 4.87
C LEU A 34 -4.83 -8.16 3.54
N GLN A 35 -5.60 -7.45 2.72
CA GLN A 35 -5.09 -6.87 1.47
C GLN A 35 -3.97 -5.86 1.69
N ALA A 36 -4.00 -5.09 2.79
CA ALA A 36 -2.90 -4.19 3.14
C ALA A 36 -1.61 -4.96 3.47
N LEU A 37 -1.70 -6.02 4.29
CA LEU A 37 -0.55 -6.87 4.63
C LEU A 37 0.02 -7.55 3.39
N LEU A 38 -0.83 -8.15 2.55
CA LEU A 38 -0.41 -8.77 1.30
C LEU A 38 0.23 -7.77 0.33
N ALA A 39 -0.11 -6.49 0.44
CA ALA A 39 0.52 -5.41 -0.31
C ALA A 39 1.79 -4.84 0.33
N GLY A 40 2.26 -5.40 1.46
CA GLY A 40 3.39 -4.87 2.24
C GLY A 40 3.10 -3.53 2.93
N ARG A 41 1.83 -3.17 3.11
CA ARG A 41 1.38 -1.93 3.73
C ARG A 41 1.00 -2.15 5.19
N ARG A 42 0.76 -1.04 5.89
CA ARG A 42 0.22 -1.06 7.25
C ARG A 42 -1.29 -1.31 7.23
N THR A 43 -1.76 -2.06 8.23
CA THR A 43 -3.19 -2.21 8.53
C THR A 43 -3.78 -0.91 9.08
N GLY A 44 -5.08 -0.92 9.36
CA GLY A 44 -5.68 0.06 10.27
C GLY A 44 -5.34 -0.32 11.72
N ILE A 45 -5.78 0.49 12.68
CA ILE A 45 -5.68 0.12 14.10
C ILE A 45 -6.52 -1.13 14.36
N ILE A 46 -5.86 -2.14 14.93
CA ILE A 46 -6.46 -3.41 15.35
C ILE A 46 -6.34 -3.50 16.87
N ARG A 47 -7.46 -3.87 17.52
CA ARG A 47 -7.49 -4.21 18.94
C ARG A 47 -6.97 -5.64 19.11
N LEU A 48 -5.79 -5.76 19.70
CA LEU A 48 -5.21 -7.03 20.11
C LEU A 48 -5.58 -7.28 21.58
N GLU A 49 -6.00 -8.49 21.91
CA GLU A 49 -6.47 -8.83 23.26
C GLU A 49 -5.71 -10.03 23.85
N ASN A 50 -5.52 -10.02 25.16
CA ASN A 50 -4.93 -11.10 25.95
C ASN A 50 -3.57 -11.58 25.41
N LEU A 51 -2.71 -10.64 25.00
CA LEU A 51 -1.38 -10.95 24.49
C LEU A 51 -0.50 -11.51 25.60
N GLN A 52 0.22 -12.58 25.28
CA GLN A 52 1.12 -13.26 26.20
C GLN A 52 2.47 -13.47 25.52
N ALA A 53 3.52 -12.86 26.07
CA ALA A 53 4.89 -13.04 25.61
C ALA A 53 5.84 -13.00 26.80
N GLU A 54 6.72 -14.01 26.91
CA GLU A 54 7.84 -14.01 27.87
C GLU A 54 7.45 -13.70 29.33
N GLY A 55 6.29 -14.19 29.78
CA GLY A 55 5.77 -13.94 31.14
C GLY A 55 5.11 -12.58 31.34
N VAL A 56 5.05 -11.75 30.31
CA VAL A 56 4.30 -10.49 30.28
C VAL A 56 2.90 -10.76 29.71
N HIS A 57 1.88 -10.36 30.46
CA HIS A 57 0.50 -10.35 30.01
C HIS A 57 0.08 -8.91 29.70
N ILE A 58 -0.32 -8.67 28.46
CA ILE A 58 -0.88 -7.39 28.01
C ILE A 58 -2.37 -7.64 27.75
N PRO A 59 -3.28 -7.14 28.62
CA PRO A 59 -4.71 -7.39 28.47
C PRO A 59 -5.26 -6.93 27.13
N ALA A 60 -4.76 -5.80 26.63
CA ALA A 60 -5.04 -5.36 25.28
C ALA A 60 -4.03 -4.33 24.78
N LEU A 61 -3.90 -4.25 23.46
CA LEU A 61 -3.04 -3.32 22.75
C LEU A 61 -3.72 -2.87 21.45
N ASP A 62 -3.79 -1.57 21.22
CA ASP A 62 -4.18 -1.02 19.92
C ASP A 62 -2.92 -0.81 19.09
N ALA A 63 -2.87 -1.42 17.90
CA ALA A 63 -1.70 -1.34 17.03
C ALA A 63 -2.08 -1.45 15.55
N LYS A 64 -1.26 -0.85 14.69
CA LYS A 64 -1.19 -1.24 13.28
C LYS A 64 -0.23 -2.42 13.13
N LEU A 65 -0.39 -3.18 12.07
CA LEU A 65 0.46 -4.31 11.71
C LEU A 65 1.03 -4.08 10.31
N SER A 66 2.22 -4.62 10.06
CA SER A 66 2.77 -4.72 8.70
C SER A 66 3.58 -6.01 8.57
N VAL A 67 3.89 -6.41 7.34
CA VAL A 67 4.86 -7.47 7.08
C VAL A 67 6.05 -6.93 6.31
N GLN A 68 7.22 -7.49 6.55
CA GLN A 68 8.43 -7.17 5.80
C GLN A 68 9.27 -8.43 5.54
N PRO A 69 10.07 -8.48 4.47
CA PRO A 69 11.02 -9.56 4.27
C PRO A 69 12.11 -9.54 5.36
N ALA A 70 12.36 -10.70 5.96
CA ALA A 70 13.48 -10.97 6.83
C ALA A 70 14.75 -11.27 6.00
N SER A 71 15.90 -11.40 6.68
CA SER A 71 17.19 -11.69 6.03
C SER A 71 17.25 -13.05 5.32
N ASP A 72 16.41 -14.01 5.73
CA ASP A 72 16.28 -15.33 5.13
C ASP A 72 15.21 -15.40 4.03
N GLY A 73 14.56 -14.27 3.72
CA GLY A 73 13.48 -14.16 2.74
C GLY A 73 12.09 -14.51 3.26
N SER A 74 11.95 -14.97 4.51
CA SER A 74 10.65 -15.16 5.14
C SER A 74 9.97 -13.83 5.46
N LEU A 75 8.65 -13.81 5.68
CA LEU A 75 7.94 -12.60 6.12
C LEU A 75 7.89 -12.52 7.65
N GLU A 76 8.34 -11.38 8.17
CA GLU A 76 8.24 -11.03 9.59
C GLU A 76 7.02 -10.13 9.82
N LEU A 77 6.22 -10.43 10.85
CA LEU A 77 5.13 -9.56 11.29
C LEU A 77 5.66 -8.48 12.23
N ARG A 78 5.40 -7.21 11.91
CA ARG A 78 5.70 -6.06 12.76
C ARG A 78 4.44 -5.52 13.41
N ILE A 79 4.57 -5.14 14.67
CA ILE A 79 3.52 -4.51 15.47
C ILE A 79 3.92 -3.05 15.69
N HIS A 80 3.02 -2.14 15.34
CA HIS A 80 3.18 -0.69 15.47
C HIS A 80 2.18 -0.19 16.51
N PRO A 81 2.53 -0.23 17.81
CA PRO A 81 1.64 0.24 18.87
C PRO A 81 1.43 1.76 18.80
N ILE A 82 0.44 2.26 19.53
CA ILE A 82 0.31 3.70 19.74
C ILE A 82 1.40 4.17 20.72
N TYR A 83 2.45 4.79 20.19
CA TYR A 83 3.57 5.29 20.99
C TYR A 83 3.20 6.54 21.78
N LYS A 84 3.75 6.66 22.99
CA LYS A 84 3.58 7.88 23.81
C LYS A 84 4.37 9.05 23.23
N GLU A 85 5.56 8.77 22.72
CA GLU A 85 6.50 9.75 22.20
C GLU A 85 7.09 9.22 20.88
N ALA A 86 7.26 10.11 19.91
CA ALA A 86 7.82 9.80 18.61
C ALA A 86 9.23 10.40 18.51
N PRO A 87 10.30 9.62 18.73
CA PRO A 87 11.65 10.15 18.62
C PRO A 87 11.89 10.65 17.20
N TYR A 88 12.51 11.82 17.08
CA TYR A 88 12.80 12.42 15.78
C TYR A 88 13.86 11.58 15.07
N PRO A 89 13.62 11.22 13.79
CA PRO A 89 14.64 10.53 13.03
C PRO A 89 15.89 11.39 12.84
N GLU A 90 17.07 10.77 12.94
CA GLU A 90 18.37 11.48 12.90
C GLU A 90 18.62 12.28 11.62
N TYR A 91 17.96 11.89 10.52
CA TYR A 91 18.08 12.58 9.23
C TYR A 91 17.08 13.73 9.08
N LEU A 92 16.21 14.00 10.04
CA LEU A 92 15.36 15.19 10.08
C LEU A 92 15.95 16.24 11.02
N THR A 93 15.77 17.50 10.66
CA THR A 93 15.88 18.61 11.62
C THR A 93 14.63 18.66 12.50
N ASP A 94 14.74 19.25 13.70
CA ASP A 94 13.60 19.42 14.61
C ASP A 94 12.42 20.12 13.92
N VAL A 95 12.70 21.15 13.13
CA VAL A 95 11.68 21.91 12.37
C VAL A 95 10.97 21.03 11.34
N GLU A 96 11.69 20.13 10.66
CA GLU A 96 11.11 19.20 9.69
C GLU A 96 10.21 18.17 10.38
N ALA A 97 10.69 17.58 11.48
CA ALA A 97 9.94 16.63 12.28
C ALA A 97 8.66 17.26 12.86
N GLU A 98 8.76 18.47 13.42
CA GLU A 98 7.61 19.22 13.94
C GLU A 98 6.56 19.54 12.86
N LYS A 99 7.00 19.88 11.63
CA LYS A 99 6.08 20.12 10.51
C LYS A 99 5.30 18.86 10.13
N LEU A 100 5.95 17.70 10.12
CA LEU A 100 5.29 16.42 9.88
C LEU A 100 4.29 16.10 10.99
N GLN A 101 4.68 16.26 12.25
CA GLN A 101 3.80 16.01 13.40
C GLN A 101 2.56 16.91 13.40
N ARG A 102 2.76 18.23 13.19
CA ARG A 102 1.66 19.20 13.08
C ARG A 102 0.85 19.05 11.79
N GLY A 103 1.36 18.29 10.81
CA GLY A 103 0.76 18.09 9.48
C GLY A 103 0.77 19.33 8.61
N ASP A 104 1.70 20.25 8.87
CA ASP A 104 2.01 21.38 8.00
C ASP A 104 2.60 20.88 6.67
N THR A 105 3.28 19.73 6.71
CA THR A 105 3.69 18.95 5.53
C THR A 105 3.29 17.49 5.72
N VAL A 106 2.90 16.83 4.64
CA VAL A 106 2.43 15.43 4.67
C VAL A 106 3.57 14.42 4.58
N ASN A 107 4.68 14.80 3.94
CA ASN A 107 5.91 14.02 3.86
C ASN A 107 7.12 14.92 3.59
N ILE A 108 8.31 14.33 3.74
CA ILE A 108 9.61 14.92 3.39
C ILE A 108 10.45 13.87 2.68
N SER A 109 10.94 14.18 1.48
CA SER A 109 11.87 13.31 0.76
C SER A 109 13.32 13.73 1.02
N LYS A 110 14.20 12.77 1.32
CA LYS A 110 15.64 12.99 1.56
C LYS A 110 16.49 11.88 0.96
N THR A 111 17.71 12.22 0.56
CA THR A 111 18.76 11.24 0.29
C THR A 111 19.58 11.06 1.56
N ILE A 112 19.67 9.84 2.08
CA ILE A 112 20.55 9.46 3.19
C ILE A 112 21.65 8.52 2.70
N PHE A 113 22.66 8.25 3.53
CA PHE A 113 23.70 7.27 3.22
C PHE A 113 23.60 6.09 4.18
N ARG A 114 23.42 4.88 3.64
CA ARG A 114 23.45 3.61 4.37
C ARG A 114 24.53 2.74 3.74
N ASP A 115 25.47 2.26 4.54
CA ASP A 115 26.61 1.44 4.07
C ASP A 115 27.36 2.09 2.88
N ASN A 116 27.62 3.40 2.98
CA ASN A 116 28.22 4.25 1.94
C ASN A 116 27.47 4.31 0.61
N SER A 117 26.23 3.82 0.55
CA SER A 117 25.37 3.91 -0.64
C SER A 117 24.28 4.96 -0.43
N PRO A 118 24.03 5.83 -1.41
CA PRO A 118 22.92 6.78 -1.34
C PRO A 118 21.58 6.01 -1.37
N LEU A 119 20.66 6.42 -0.51
CA LEU A 119 19.32 5.86 -0.40
C LEU A 119 18.31 7.01 -0.33
N ASP A 120 17.43 7.09 -1.31
CA ASP A 120 16.34 8.06 -1.32
C ASP A 120 15.17 7.54 -0.47
N ILE A 121 14.83 8.28 0.58
CA ILE A 121 13.76 7.97 1.52
C ILE A 121 12.65 9.00 1.46
N LEU A 122 11.45 8.55 1.83
CA LEU A 122 10.29 9.39 2.13
C LEU A 122 9.94 9.22 3.60
N VAL A 123 9.81 10.34 4.30
CA VAL A 123 9.49 10.37 5.72
C VAL A 123 8.08 10.92 5.90
N GLU A 124 7.24 10.16 6.58
CA GLU A 124 5.86 10.50 6.93
C GLU A 124 5.68 10.42 8.44
N PHE A 125 4.61 11.02 8.96
CA PHE A 125 4.22 10.87 10.36
C PHE A 125 2.83 10.25 10.44
N ASP A 126 2.78 9.05 11.03
CA ASP A 126 1.55 8.34 11.32
C ASP A 126 0.96 8.84 12.64
N ARG A 127 -0.13 9.60 12.52
CA ARG A 127 -0.82 10.19 13.66
C ARG A 127 -1.57 9.16 14.51
N GLU A 128 -1.95 8.03 13.93
CA GLU A 128 -2.69 7.01 14.67
C GLU A 128 -1.77 6.24 15.61
N THR A 129 -0.53 5.98 15.19
CA THR A 129 0.48 5.28 16.02
C THR A 129 1.48 6.22 16.69
N ASN A 130 1.45 7.53 16.40
CA ASN A 130 2.44 8.52 16.85
C ASN A 130 3.87 8.07 16.49
N GLU A 131 4.10 7.84 15.20
CA GLU A 131 5.33 7.23 14.71
C GLU A 131 5.80 7.89 13.41
N PHE A 132 7.11 8.06 13.24
CA PHE A 132 7.68 8.44 11.95
C PHE A 132 7.87 7.20 11.08
N ILE A 133 7.28 7.21 9.88
CA ILE A 133 7.41 6.16 8.89
C ILE A 133 8.49 6.54 7.89
N ILE A 134 9.37 5.58 7.59
CA ILE A 134 10.51 5.74 6.68
C ILE A 134 10.30 4.76 5.54
N THR A 135 10.04 5.29 4.35
CA THR A 135 9.85 4.46 3.15
C THR A 135 11.06 4.64 2.23
N ASP A 136 11.65 3.52 1.83
CA ASP A 136 12.61 3.47 0.73
C ASP A 136 11.87 3.76 -0.59
N THR A 137 12.23 4.85 -1.26
CA THR A 137 11.49 5.30 -2.44
C THR A 137 11.62 4.34 -3.63
N ASP A 138 12.67 3.53 -3.70
CA ASP A 138 12.84 2.53 -4.75
C ASP A 138 11.93 1.31 -4.56
N LYS A 139 11.41 1.12 -3.34
CA LYS A 139 10.44 0.06 -3.01
C LYS A 139 8.99 0.51 -3.18
N ILE A 140 8.75 1.77 -3.52
CA ILE A 140 7.40 2.28 -3.75
C ILE A 140 6.85 1.69 -5.05
N ILE A 141 5.71 1.01 -4.96
CA ILE A 141 5.00 0.51 -6.13
C ILE A 141 4.22 1.66 -6.75
N ILE A 142 4.54 1.94 -8.01
CA ILE A 142 3.95 3.05 -8.76
C ILE A 142 2.85 2.50 -9.67
N PRO A 143 1.63 3.07 -9.65
CA PRO A 143 0.58 2.68 -10.58
C PRO A 143 0.97 3.04 -12.02
N GLU A 144 0.71 2.12 -12.96
CA GLU A 144 0.96 2.37 -14.38
C GLU A 144 -0.12 3.27 -14.97
N THR A 145 -1.37 3.05 -14.56
CA THR A 145 -2.50 3.90 -14.91
C THR A 145 -3.35 4.20 -13.67
N VAL A 146 -4.01 5.35 -13.67
CA VAL A 146 -5.05 5.72 -12.72
C VAL A 146 -6.23 6.29 -13.50
N ASN A 147 -7.43 5.77 -13.24
CA ASN A 147 -8.65 6.09 -13.99
C ASN A 147 -8.48 5.91 -15.51
N ASN A 148 -7.79 4.84 -15.93
CA ASN A 148 -7.40 4.54 -17.32
C ASN A 148 -6.49 5.59 -17.98
N GLN A 149 -5.92 6.52 -17.21
CA GLN A 149 -4.93 7.47 -17.69
C GLN A 149 -3.53 6.95 -17.33
N PRO A 150 -2.65 6.70 -18.32
CA PRO A 150 -1.28 6.31 -18.03
C PRO A 150 -0.53 7.46 -17.35
N LEU A 151 0.24 7.15 -16.30
CA LEU A 151 1.10 8.14 -15.67
C LEU A 151 2.29 8.45 -16.58
N THR A 152 2.57 9.74 -16.79
CA THR A 152 3.80 10.16 -17.46
C THR A 152 5.02 9.81 -16.61
N TYR A 153 6.21 9.78 -17.22
CA TYR A 153 7.46 9.59 -16.47
C TYR A 153 7.59 10.59 -15.31
N GLU A 154 7.32 11.86 -15.57
CA GLU A 154 7.37 12.90 -14.53
C GLU A 154 6.36 12.66 -13.41
N GLN A 155 5.13 12.25 -13.73
CA GLN A 155 4.12 11.91 -12.72
C GLN A 155 4.56 10.70 -11.89
N LYS A 156 5.17 9.67 -12.50
CA LYS A 156 5.74 8.54 -11.77
C LYS A 156 6.87 8.97 -10.83
N GLU A 157 7.76 9.85 -11.29
CA GLU A 157 8.84 10.42 -10.45
C GLU A 157 8.28 11.23 -9.27
N HIS A 158 7.28 12.08 -9.51
CA HIS A 158 6.63 12.85 -8.45
C HIS A 158 5.95 11.93 -7.44
N TYR A 159 5.20 10.93 -7.89
CA TYR A 159 4.56 9.94 -7.03
C TYR A 159 5.58 9.18 -6.18
N ARG A 160 6.68 8.71 -6.79
CA ARG A 160 7.79 8.03 -6.08
C ARG A 160 8.38 8.91 -4.98
N LYS A 161 8.52 10.21 -5.24
CA LYS A 161 9.04 11.19 -4.28
C LYS A 161 7.99 11.69 -3.28
N GLY A 162 6.83 11.03 -3.21
CA GLY A 162 5.73 11.39 -2.31
C GLY A 162 5.06 12.71 -2.68
N LYS A 163 5.25 13.25 -3.89
CA LYS A 163 4.57 14.46 -4.33
C LYS A 163 3.18 14.14 -4.85
N GLU A 164 2.28 15.12 -4.74
CA GLU A 164 0.96 15.01 -5.34
C GLU A 164 1.08 15.02 -6.88
N VAL A 165 0.33 14.12 -7.50
CA VAL A 165 0.20 13.97 -8.95
C VAL A 165 -1.24 14.30 -9.32
N GLN A 166 -1.42 15.29 -10.18
CA GLN A 166 -2.73 15.63 -10.74
C GLN A 166 -2.90 14.99 -12.13
N LEU A 167 -4.06 14.37 -12.34
CA LEU A 167 -4.50 13.79 -13.61
C LEU A 167 -5.40 14.76 -14.38
N ASN A 168 -5.70 14.43 -15.64
CA ASN A 168 -6.48 15.30 -16.52
C ASN A 168 -7.94 15.46 -16.08
N ASP A 169 -8.46 14.52 -15.28
CA ASP A 169 -9.82 14.55 -14.71
C ASP A 169 -9.86 15.22 -13.32
N GLU A 170 -8.83 16.00 -12.99
CA GLU A 170 -8.61 16.68 -11.71
C GLU A 170 -8.45 15.73 -10.51
N THR A 171 -8.35 14.43 -10.74
CA THR A 171 -7.99 13.47 -9.69
C THR A 171 -6.57 13.74 -9.24
N THR A 172 -6.36 13.87 -7.93
CA THR A 172 -5.02 13.91 -7.34
C THR A 172 -4.72 12.59 -6.65
N ILE A 173 -3.49 12.13 -6.78
CA ILE A 173 -2.97 10.96 -6.07
C ILE A 173 -1.62 11.29 -5.44
N GLN A 174 -1.35 10.69 -4.29
CA GLN A 174 -0.07 10.80 -3.61
C GLN A 174 0.23 9.47 -2.90
N PHE A 175 1.46 8.98 -2.99
CA PHE A 175 1.88 7.83 -2.22
C PHE A 175 1.75 8.10 -0.71
N THR A 176 1.38 7.07 0.05
CA THR A 176 1.54 7.07 1.51
C THR A 176 1.86 5.69 2.06
N GLY A 177 2.75 5.63 3.04
CA GLY A 177 3.04 4.45 3.84
C GLY A 177 2.23 4.35 5.15
N THR A 178 1.41 5.35 5.49
CA THR A 178 0.66 5.39 6.76
C THR A 178 -0.62 4.56 6.74
N ASP A 179 -1.23 4.42 5.57
CA ASP A 179 -2.62 3.95 5.43
C ASP A 179 -2.72 2.64 4.65
N ARG A 180 -3.79 1.87 4.93
CA ARG A 180 -4.12 0.60 4.26
C ARG A 180 -4.16 0.72 2.73
N GLN A 181 -4.60 1.86 2.20
CA GLN A 181 -4.77 2.06 0.77
C GLN A 181 -3.45 2.29 0.04
N GLY A 182 -2.39 2.72 0.73
CA GLY A 182 -1.09 3.06 0.11
C GLY A 182 -1.10 4.33 -0.75
N VAL A 183 -2.25 5.00 -0.86
CA VAL A 183 -2.49 6.17 -1.69
C VAL A 183 -3.49 7.10 -1.02
N ARG A 184 -3.17 8.40 -1.03
CA ARG A 184 -4.11 9.49 -0.73
C ARG A 184 -4.68 10.03 -2.04
N SER A 185 -5.96 10.35 -2.04
CA SER A 185 -6.63 10.95 -3.20
C SER A 185 -7.79 11.84 -2.82
N ASN A 186 -8.07 12.83 -3.66
CA ASN A 186 -9.27 13.66 -3.59
C ASN A 186 -10.54 12.95 -4.10
N LYS A 187 -10.45 11.71 -4.61
CA LYS A 187 -11.60 10.88 -5.02
C LYS A 187 -11.78 9.69 -4.08
N LEU A 188 -13.03 9.33 -3.80
CA LEU A 188 -13.38 8.19 -2.94
C LEU A 188 -13.03 6.82 -3.55
N ALA A 189 -13.05 6.72 -4.87
CA ALA A 189 -12.75 5.49 -5.59
C ALA A 189 -11.76 5.78 -6.71
N LEU A 190 -10.70 4.98 -6.77
CA LEU A 190 -9.70 5.02 -7.82
C LEU A 190 -9.60 3.66 -8.51
N VAL A 191 -9.61 3.66 -9.83
CA VAL A 191 -9.29 2.48 -10.64
C VAL A 191 -7.84 2.61 -11.07
N ALA A 192 -6.94 2.01 -10.32
CA ALA A 192 -5.53 1.93 -10.71
C ALA A 192 -5.19 0.53 -11.21
N SER A 193 -4.56 0.44 -12.38
CA SER A 193 -3.96 -0.81 -12.83
C SER A 193 -2.51 -0.85 -12.35
N ILE A 194 -2.21 -1.80 -11.47
CA ILE A 194 -0.83 -2.23 -11.25
C ILE A 194 -0.69 -3.58 -11.96
N ILE A 195 0.41 -3.77 -12.69
CA ILE A 195 0.70 -4.98 -13.48
C ILE A 195 1.09 -6.14 -12.54
N VAL A 196 0.23 -6.42 -11.56
CA VAL A 196 0.44 -7.48 -10.56
C VAL A 196 -0.73 -8.47 -10.58
N ASP A 197 -1.95 -8.03 -10.90
CA ASP A 197 -3.11 -8.93 -11.07
C ASP A 197 -3.27 -9.48 -12.51
N GLY A 198 -2.28 -9.29 -13.39
CA GLY A 198 -2.39 -9.72 -14.80
C GLY A 198 -3.53 -9.06 -15.61
N GLY A 199 -4.08 -7.93 -15.16
CA GLY A 199 -5.10 -7.16 -15.89
C GLY A 199 -6.56 -7.51 -15.59
N VAL A 200 -6.84 -8.37 -14.60
CA VAL A 200 -8.23 -8.78 -14.26
C VAL A 200 -9.11 -7.61 -13.81
N SER A 201 -8.58 -6.73 -12.96
CA SER A 201 -9.27 -5.52 -12.51
C SER A 201 -9.61 -4.56 -13.67
N PHE A 202 -8.74 -4.48 -14.68
CA PHE A 202 -9.00 -3.73 -15.91
C PHE A 202 -10.10 -4.38 -16.75
N MET A 203 -10.12 -5.71 -16.89
CA MET A 203 -11.17 -6.43 -17.61
C MET A 203 -12.55 -6.31 -16.96
N LEU A 204 -12.64 -6.38 -15.63
CA LEU A 204 -13.89 -6.19 -14.89
C LEU A 204 -14.45 -4.78 -15.12
N TYR A 205 -13.61 -3.75 -14.97
CA TYR A 205 -14.02 -2.38 -15.23
C TYR A 205 -14.44 -2.19 -16.69
N LYS A 206 -13.66 -2.68 -17.67
CA LYS A 206 -14.03 -2.60 -19.09
C LYS A 206 -15.32 -3.35 -19.40
N GLY A 207 -15.58 -4.46 -18.72
CA GLY A 207 -16.85 -5.18 -18.79
C GLY A 207 -18.01 -4.34 -18.27
N LEU A 208 -17.88 -3.72 -17.10
CA LEU A 208 -18.90 -2.83 -16.54
C LEU A 208 -19.08 -1.57 -17.39
N GLU A 209 -18.01 -0.94 -17.85
CA GLU A 209 -18.04 0.22 -18.74
C GLU A 209 -18.74 -0.12 -20.06
N ALA A 210 -18.46 -1.27 -20.66
CA ALA A 210 -19.16 -1.73 -21.87
C ALA A 210 -20.66 -2.00 -21.63
N LEU A 211 -21.04 -2.44 -20.41
CA LEU A 211 -22.43 -2.68 -20.03
C LEU A 211 -23.19 -1.38 -19.74
N PHE A 212 -22.53 -0.39 -19.12
CA PHE A 212 -23.17 0.84 -18.67
C PHE A 212 -23.08 2.00 -19.66
N ASN A 213 -22.14 1.96 -20.62
CA ASN A 213 -21.76 3.17 -21.38
C ASN A 213 -22.08 3.13 -22.90
N LYS A 214 -22.88 2.19 -23.43
CA LYS A 214 -23.46 2.36 -24.79
C LYS A 214 -24.89 1.81 -24.98
N PRO A 215 -25.85 2.66 -25.41
CA PRO A 215 -26.99 2.26 -26.20
C PRO A 215 -26.58 2.12 -27.69
N GLY A 216 -26.66 0.89 -28.23
CA GLY A 216 -26.70 0.61 -29.68
C GLY A 216 -25.39 0.18 -30.37
N HIS A 217 -25.41 -1.05 -30.92
CA HIS A 217 -24.52 -1.68 -31.95
C HIS A 217 -23.02 -1.88 -31.62
N ASN A 218 -22.30 -2.93 -32.05
CA ASN A 218 -22.57 -4.05 -32.98
C ASN A 218 -21.73 -5.28 -32.55
N LYS A 219 -22.30 -6.49 -32.58
CA LYS A 219 -21.72 -7.74 -32.02
C LYS A 219 -20.50 -8.31 -32.79
N GLU A 220 -19.96 -7.61 -33.78
CA GLU A 220 -18.90 -8.12 -34.67
C GLU A 220 -17.50 -7.63 -34.26
N GLU A 221 -17.35 -6.39 -33.76
CA GLU A 221 -16.06 -5.87 -33.29
C GLU A 221 -15.54 -6.61 -32.04
N ALA A 222 -16.45 -7.08 -31.18
CA ALA A 222 -16.09 -7.86 -29.99
C ALA A 222 -15.47 -9.23 -30.32
N LYS A 223 -15.79 -9.81 -31.49
CA LYS A 223 -15.27 -11.13 -31.91
C LYS A 223 -13.89 -11.03 -32.55
N GLU A 224 -13.55 -9.88 -33.12
CA GLU A 224 -12.26 -9.66 -33.77
C GLU A 224 -11.16 -9.39 -32.72
N HIS A 225 -11.47 -8.61 -31.69
CA HIS A 225 -10.55 -8.37 -30.57
C HIS A 225 -10.22 -9.63 -29.74
N GLN A 226 -11.15 -10.60 -29.67
CA GLN A 226 -10.92 -11.89 -29.00
C GLN A 226 -9.94 -12.80 -29.77
N LYS A 227 -9.94 -12.75 -31.11
CA LYS A 227 -9.08 -13.62 -31.94
C LYS A 227 -7.62 -13.16 -31.95
N THR A 228 -7.38 -11.85 -31.96
CA THR A 228 -6.02 -11.30 -32.05
C THR A 228 -5.23 -11.48 -30.75
N TYR A 229 -5.90 -11.51 -29.60
CA TYR A 229 -5.25 -11.76 -28.29
C TYR A 229 -4.96 -13.25 -28.02
N GLY A 230 -5.82 -14.17 -28.49
CA GLY A 230 -5.59 -15.60 -28.33
C GLY A 230 -4.35 -16.13 -29.06
N GLN A 231 -3.90 -15.45 -30.12
CA GLN A 231 -2.69 -15.81 -30.88
C GLN A 231 -1.39 -15.32 -30.25
N GLN A 232 -1.44 -14.35 -29.34
CA GLN A 232 -0.25 -13.80 -28.69
C GLN A 232 0.16 -14.54 -27.41
N LEU A 233 -0.73 -15.38 -26.85
CA LEU A 233 -0.47 -16.22 -25.67
C LEU A 233 0.00 -17.64 -26.01
N ALA A 234 0.19 -17.95 -27.29
CA ALA A 234 0.63 -19.26 -27.78
C ALA A 234 2.06 -19.25 -28.37
N ARG A 235 2.90 -18.29 -27.97
CA ARG A 235 4.34 -18.27 -28.26
C ARG A 235 5.15 -18.02 -27.01
#